data_AF-A0A8D8BUL4-F1
#
_entry.id   AF-A0A8D8BUL4-F1
#
_cell.length_a   1.000
_cell.length_b   1.000
_cell.length_c   1.000
_cell.angle_alpha   90.00
_cell.angle_beta   90.00
_cell.angle_gamma   90.00
#
_symmetry.space_group_name_H-M   'P 1'
#
loop_
_entity.id
_entity.type
_entity.pdbx_description
1 polymer ?
#
loop_
_entity_poly.entity_id
_entity_poly.type
_entity_poly.pdbx_seq_one_letter_code
_entity_poly.pdbx_strand_id
1 'polypeptide(L)'
;ELDERQEQRLQRDLEQQLRKRIEARLGIERQLVEIECRRKQQEDEDRRFKEDQLKLWAERDRLDQMGNEKRRLKLMEHRRAIQELLEERRQRRADEVKELMQMQSLFEQEEKRREEIIEEERIKLLKEHVTALLGFLPPGVLRESDREHLPLPKDK
;
A
#
# COMPACT_ATOMS: atom_id res chain seq x y z
N GLU A 1 -68.14 -89.47 -1.47
CA GLU A 1 -66.85 -89.80 -2.11
C GLU A 1 -66.42 -88.88 -3.26
N LEU A 2 -67.16 -88.79 -4.38
CA LEU A 2 -66.78 -87.90 -5.51
C LEU A 2 -66.91 -86.42 -5.16
N ASP A 3 -67.98 -86.02 -4.47
CA ASP A 3 -68.21 -84.62 -4.06
C ASP A 3 -67.21 -84.15 -2.99
N GLU A 4 -66.93 -84.97 -1.98
CA GLU A 4 -65.93 -84.66 -0.95
C GLU A 4 -64.51 -84.47 -1.53
N ARG A 5 -64.16 -85.22 -2.58
CA ARG A 5 -62.89 -85.05 -3.30
C ARG A 5 -62.85 -83.75 -4.11
N GLN A 6 -63.98 -83.30 -4.64
CA GLN A 6 -64.09 -82.02 -5.34
C GLN A 6 -64.00 -80.85 -4.35
N GLU A 7 -64.70 -80.92 -3.21
CA GLU A 7 -64.63 -79.93 -2.14
C GLU A 7 -63.20 -79.78 -1.59
N GLN A 8 -62.49 -80.89 -1.36
CA GLN A 8 -61.10 -80.86 -0.92
C GLN A 8 -60.15 -80.23 -1.95
N ARG A 9 -60.41 -80.39 -3.25
CA ARG A 9 -59.62 -79.73 -4.31
C ARG A 9 -59.87 -78.22 -4.31
N LEU A 10 -61.13 -77.81 -4.25
CA LEU A 10 -61.52 -76.40 -4.17
C LEU A 10 -60.92 -75.70 -2.94
N GLN A 11 -60.95 -76.36 -1.77
CA GLN A 11 -60.32 -75.84 -0.55
C GLN A 11 -58.82 -75.64 -0.70
N ARG A 12 -58.10 -76.61 -1.31
CA ARG A 12 -56.65 -76.50 -1.56
C ARG A 12 -56.33 -75.39 -2.56
N ASP A 13 -57.13 -75.23 -3.61
CA ASP A 13 -56.93 -74.19 -4.61
C ASP A 13 -57.15 -72.79 -4.02
N LEU A 14 -58.21 -72.63 -3.20
CA LEU A 14 -58.46 -71.39 -2.46
C LEU A 14 -57.35 -71.07 -1.47
N GLU A 15 -56.86 -72.06 -0.73
CA GLU A 15 -55.75 -71.89 0.21
C GLU A 15 -54.46 -71.48 -0.51
N GLN A 16 -54.15 -72.08 -1.66
CA GLN A 16 -53.00 -71.70 -2.49
C GLN A 16 -53.13 -70.27 -3.03
N GLN A 17 -54.32 -69.87 -3.47
CA GLN A 17 -54.58 -68.49 -3.92
C GLN A 17 -54.43 -67.49 -2.77
N LEU A 18 -54.93 -67.81 -1.58
CA LEU A 18 -54.75 -67.00 -0.38
C LEU A 18 -53.28 -66.86 0.00
N ARG A 19 -52.51 -67.96 0.02
CA ARG A 19 -51.07 -67.95 0.30
C ARG A 19 -50.31 -67.07 -0.70
N LYS A 20 -50.57 -67.22 -2.00
CA LYS A 20 -49.95 -66.39 -3.05
C LYS A 20 -50.26 -64.90 -2.89
N ARG A 21 -51.51 -64.56 -2.52
CA ARG A 21 -51.91 -63.16 -2.26
C ARG A 21 -51.22 -62.59 -1.02
N ILE A 22 -51.11 -63.37 0.05
CA ILE A 22 -50.43 -62.95 1.28
C ILE A 22 -48.93 -62.74 1.00
N GLU A 23 -48.29 -63.67 0.30
CA GLU A 23 -46.88 -63.56 -0.07
C GLU A 23 -46.61 -62.32 -0.94
N ALA A 24 -47.47 -62.06 -1.93
CA ALA A 24 -47.37 -60.86 -2.76
C ALA A 24 -47.50 -59.57 -1.94
N ARG A 25 -48.46 -59.50 -1.00
CA ARG A 25 -48.62 -58.33 -0.11
C ARG A 25 -47.40 -58.12 0.78
N LEU A 26 -46.92 -59.17 1.44
CA LEU A 26 -45.71 -59.10 2.27
C LEU A 26 -44.46 -58.75 1.45
N GLY A 27 -44.39 -59.20 0.19
CA GLY A 27 -43.34 -58.81 -0.76
C GLY A 27 -43.34 -57.31 -1.03
N ILE A 28 -44.51 -56.74 -1.33
CA ILE A 28 -44.67 -55.30 -1.58
C ILE A 28 -44.35 -54.49 -0.32
N GLU A 29 -44.85 -54.89 0.85
CA GLU A 29 -44.58 -54.20 2.11
C GLU A 29 -43.07 -54.16 2.43
N ARG A 30 -42.36 -55.27 2.24
CA ARG A 30 -40.89 -55.32 2.40
C ARG A 30 -40.18 -54.38 1.44
N GLN A 31 -40.58 -54.37 0.16
CA GLN A 31 -39.99 -53.47 -0.84
C GLN A 31 -40.21 -52.00 -0.49
N LEU A 32 -41.41 -51.64 0.00
CA LEU A 32 -41.71 -50.26 0.42
C LEU A 32 -40.83 -49.84 1.61
N VAL A 33 -40.68 -50.70 2.62
CA VAL A 33 -39.80 -50.44 3.78
C VAL A 33 -38.34 -50.30 3.34
N GLU A 34 -37.86 -51.15 2.44
CA GLU A 34 -36.51 -51.05 1.90
C GLU A 34 -36.28 -49.74 1.14
N ILE A 35 -37.24 -49.33 0.30
CA ILE A 35 -37.19 -48.06 -0.44
C ILE A 35 -37.16 -46.87 0.53
N GLU A 36 -38.03 -46.88 1.55
CA GLU A 36 -38.05 -45.81 2.56
C GLU A 36 -36.77 -45.75 3.39
N CYS A 37 -36.22 -46.91 3.77
CA CYS A 37 -34.96 -46.99 4.50
C CYS A 37 -33.80 -46.43 3.67
N ARG A 38 -33.71 -46.83 2.39
CA ARG A 38 -32.71 -46.29 1.46
C ARG A 38 -32.87 -44.79 1.25
N ARG A 39 -34.10 -44.30 1.09
CA ARG A 39 -34.36 -42.86 0.95
C ARG A 39 -33.88 -42.09 2.18
N LYS A 40 -34.18 -42.57 3.39
CA LYS A 40 -33.71 -41.93 4.62
C LYS A 40 -32.19 -41.94 4.74
N GLN A 41 -31.54 -43.04 4.38
CA GLN A 41 -30.08 -43.13 4.36
C GLN A 41 -29.46 -42.11 3.40
N GLN A 42 -30.00 -42.01 2.18
CA GLN A 42 -29.56 -41.03 1.19
C GLN A 42 -29.76 -39.58 1.67
N GLU A 43 -30.92 -39.29 2.28
CA GLU A 43 -31.18 -37.96 2.84
C GLU A 43 -30.22 -37.59 3.98
N ASP A 44 -29.83 -38.56 4.80
CA ASP A 44 -28.86 -38.33 5.88
C ASP A 44 -27.42 -38.18 5.34
N GLU A 45 -27.05 -38.94 4.32
CA GLU A 45 -25.78 -38.80 3.61
C GLU A 45 -25.68 -37.43 2.92
N ASP A 46 -26.71 -37.04 2.18
CA ASP A 46 -26.80 -35.73 1.52
C ASP A 46 -26.73 -34.58 2.53
N ARG A 47 -27.37 -34.75 3.70
CA ARG A 47 -27.33 -33.74 4.77
C ARG A 47 -25.93 -33.59 5.33
N ARG A 48 -25.26 -34.70 5.66
CA ARG A 48 -23.87 -34.69 6.14
C ARG A 48 -22.93 -34.09 5.10
N PHE A 49 -23.08 -34.50 3.84
CA PHE A 49 -22.29 -33.95 2.75
C PHE A 49 -22.49 -32.43 2.61
N LYS A 50 -23.72 -31.93 2.65
CA LYS A 50 -24.02 -30.50 2.62
C LYS A 50 -23.38 -29.76 3.79
N GLU A 51 -23.49 -30.30 5.00
CA GLU A 51 -22.87 -29.72 6.20
C GLU A 51 -21.34 -29.63 6.06
N ASP A 52 -20.70 -30.69 5.57
CA ASP A 52 -19.26 -30.72 5.37
C ASP A 52 -18.79 -29.76 4.27
N GLN A 53 -19.54 -29.67 3.16
CA GLN A 53 -19.25 -28.68 2.11
C GLN A 53 -19.40 -27.25 2.60
N LEU A 54 -20.44 -26.96 3.39
CA LEU A 54 -20.65 -25.64 3.98
C LEU A 54 -19.50 -25.25 4.91
N LYS A 55 -19.01 -26.19 5.74
CA LYS A 55 -17.83 -25.95 6.59
C LYS A 55 -16.59 -25.66 5.77
N LEU A 56 -16.32 -26.46 4.74
CA LEU A 56 -15.17 -26.26 3.86
C LEU A 56 -15.22 -24.88 3.16
N TRP A 57 -16.39 -24.46 2.69
CA TRP A 57 -16.55 -23.14 2.08
C TRP A 57 -16.37 -22.00 3.07
N ALA A 58 -16.90 -22.13 4.29
CA ALA A 58 -16.71 -21.14 5.35
C ALA A 58 -15.23 -21.00 5.75
N GLU A 59 -14.50 -22.11 5.85
CA GLU A 59 -13.06 -22.10 6.11
C GLU A 59 -12.28 -21.40 4.99
N ARG A 60 -12.62 -21.71 3.73
CA ARG A 60 -11.98 -21.09 2.57
C ARG A 60 -12.25 -19.59 2.50
N ASP A 61 -13.49 -19.17 2.71
CA ASP A 61 -13.84 -17.75 2.70
C ASP A 61 -13.10 -16.98 3.81
N ARG A 62 -12.99 -17.56 5.01
CA ARG A 62 -12.17 -16.99 6.09
C ARG A 62 -10.70 -16.81 5.69
N LEU A 63 -10.10 -17.80 5.01
CA LEU A 63 -8.73 -17.71 4.52
C LEU A 63 -8.57 -16.61 3.46
N ASP A 64 -9.53 -16.50 2.54
CA ASP A 64 -9.53 -15.48 1.49
C ASP A 64 -9.68 -14.06 2.08
N GLN A 65 -10.56 -13.87 3.06
CA GLN A 65 -10.70 -12.62 3.80
C GLN A 65 -9.39 -12.22 4.48
N MET A 66 -8.76 -13.12 5.25
CA MET A 66 -7.47 -12.85 5.90
C MET A 66 -6.36 -12.55 4.87
N GLY A 67 -6.35 -13.26 3.73
CA GLY A 67 -5.41 -13.01 2.64
C GLY A 67 -5.57 -11.61 2.04
N ASN A 68 -6.81 -11.15 1.86
CA ASN A 68 -7.11 -9.81 1.37
C ASN A 68 -6.68 -8.72 2.35
N GLU A 69 -6.98 -8.87 3.64
CA GLU A 69 -6.54 -7.95 4.69
C GLU A 69 -5.02 -7.85 4.76
N LYS A 70 -4.32 -8.99 4.76
CA LYS A 70 -2.86 -9.04 4.75
C LYS A 70 -2.26 -8.34 3.53
N ARG A 71 -2.83 -8.54 2.35
CA ARG A 71 -2.42 -7.82 1.12
C ARG A 71 -2.61 -6.32 1.26
N ARG A 72 -3.75 -5.89 1.79
CA ARG A 72 -4.06 -4.47 2.01
C ARG A 72 -3.07 -3.83 2.99
N LEU A 73 -2.77 -4.49 4.11
CA LEU A 73 -1.81 -4.00 5.09
C LEU A 73 -0.41 -3.84 4.49
N LYS A 74 0.10 -4.85 3.79
CA LYS A 74 1.40 -4.77 3.11
C LYS A 74 1.48 -3.62 2.11
N LEU A 75 0.42 -3.40 1.33
CA LEU A 75 0.39 -2.30 0.37
C LEU A 75 0.44 -0.93 1.07
N MET A 76 -0.24 -0.79 2.21
CA MET A 76 -0.19 0.43 3.02
C MET A 76 1.20 0.65 3.62
N GLU A 77 1.85 -0.39 4.13
CA GLU A 77 3.22 -0.34 4.64
C GLU A 77 4.21 0.08 3.54
N HIS A 78 4.14 -0.53 2.35
CA HIS A 78 4.97 -0.15 1.21
C HIS A 78 4.73 1.30 0.78
N ARG A 79 3.47 1.76 0.75
CA ARG A 79 3.15 3.17 0.46
C ARG A 79 3.76 4.11 1.48
N ARG A 80 3.67 3.80 2.77
CA ARG A 80 4.27 4.61 3.85
C ARG A 80 5.79 4.66 3.71
N ALA A 81 6.44 3.51 3.52
CA ALA A 81 7.89 3.45 3.34
C ALA A 81 8.36 4.28 2.12
N ILE A 82 7.63 4.23 1.00
CA ILE A 82 7.94 5.07 -0.18
C ILE A 82 7.75 6.56 0.13
N GLN A 83 6.70 6.93 0.87
CA GLN A 83 6.49 8.32 1.27
C GLN A 83 7.61 8.84 2.16
N GLU A 84 8.02 8.07 3.17
CA GLU A 84 9.14 8.41 4.06
C GLU A 84 10.44 8.63 3.26
N LEU A 85 10.77 7.72 2.32
CA LEU A 85 11.94 7.87 1.46
C LEU A 85 11.88 9.13 0.57
N LEU A 86 10.68 9.48 0.08
CA LEU A 86 10.49 10.69 -0.72
C LEU A 86 10.62 11.96 0.13
N GLU A 87 10.11 11.95 1.35
CA GLU A 87 10.24 13.04 2.32
C GLU A 87 11.70 13.24 2.71
N GLU A 88 12.41 12.16 3.04
CA GLU A 88 13.84 12.21 3.35
C GLU A 88 14.65 12.76 2.17
N ARG A 89 14.33 12.34 0.94
CA ARG A 89 14.96 12.88 -0.28
C ARG A 89 14.63 14.35 -0.52
N ARG A 90 13.46 14.83 -0.09
CA ARG A 90 13.10 16.26 -0.16
C ARG A 90 13.87 17.05 0.90
N GLN A 91 13.98 16.53 2.11
CA GLN A 91 14.75 17.15 3.21
C GLN A 91 16.22 17.27 2.84
N ARG A 92 16.86 16.19 2.38
CA ARG A 92 18.26 16.21 1.93
C ARG A 92 18.52 17.28 0.87
N ARG A 93 17.65 17.38 -0.15
CA ARG A 93 17.76 18.44 -1.17
C ARG A 93 17.56 19.84 -0.61
N ALA A 94 16.64 20.01 0.35
CA ALA A 94 16.43 21.31 0.97
C ALA A 94 17.65 21.73 1.81
N ASP A 95 18.29 20.78 2.49
CA ASP A 95 19.47 21.04 3.29
C ASP A 95 20.71 21.31 2.41
N GLU A 96 20.90 20.57 1.32
CA GLU A 96 21.92 20.86 0.28
C GLU A 96 21.78 22.29 -0.26
N VAL A 97 20.56 22.74 -0.57
CA VAL A 97 20.32 24.11 -1.05
C VAL A 97 20.63 25.15 0.03
N LYS A 98 20.25 24.89 1.29
CA LYS A 98 20.58 25.79 2.40
C LYS A 98 22.08 25.91 2.60
N GLU A 99 22.82 24.80 2.55
CA GLU A 99 24.28 24.80 2.67
C GLU A 99 24.92 25.62 1.55
N LEU A 100 24.48 25.45 0.30
CA LEU A 100 24.96 26.26 -0.83
C LEU A 100 24.68 27.75 -0.64
N MET A 101 23.47 28.11 -0.18
CA MET A 101 23.13 29.51 0.11
C MET A 101 23.98 30.10 1.24
N GLN A 102 24.25 29.32 2.30
CA GLN A 102 25.13 29.75 3.39
C GLN A 102 26.55 29.99 2.89
N MET A 103 27.10 29.07 2.09
CA MET A 103 28.43 29.21 1.49
C MET A 103 28.51 30.43 0.58
N GLN A 104 27.50 30.67 -0.25
CA GLN A 104 27.44 31.87 -1.09
C GLN A 104 27.38 33.14 -0.24
N SER A 105 26.56 33.17 0.81
CA SER A 105 26.48 34.32 1.71
C SER A 105 27.80 34.59 2.43
N LEU A 106 28.54 33.56 2.82
CA LEU A 106 29.87 33.72 3.43
C LEU A 106 30.86 34.29 2.43
N PHE A 107 30.86 33.78 1.20
CA PHE A 107 31.72 34.29 0.12
C PHE A 107 31.44 35.77 -0.17
N GLU A 108 30.17 36.16 -0.28
CA GLU A 108 29.78 37.56 -0.48
C GLU A 108 30.20 38.47 0.68
N GLN A 109 30.19 37.96 1.92
CA GLN A 109 30.68 38.71 3.08
C GLN A 109 32.21 38.87 3.07
N GLU A 110 32.94 37.82 2.68
CA GLU A 110 34.41 37.91 2.57
C GLU A 110 34.85 38.86 1.45
N GLU A 111 34.19 38.81 0.29
CA GLU A 111 34.48 39.74 -0.81
C GLU A 111 34.20 41.19 -0.42
N LYS A 112 33.09 41.47 0.25
CA LYS A 112 32.81 42.82 0.80
C LYS A 112 33.89 43.29 1.76
N ARG A 113 34.34 42.42 2.68
CA ARG A 113 35.44 42.76 3.61
C ARG A 113 36.75 43.03 2.86
N ARG A 114 37.03 42.28 1.79
CA ARG A 114 38.20 42.53 0.94
C ARG A 114 38.11 43.87 0.23
N GLU A 115 36.95 44.20 -0.34
CA GLU A 115 36.71 45.49 -0.96
C GLU A 115 36.87 46.65 0.03
N GLU A 116 36.36 46.52 1.26
CA GLU A 116 36.55 47.49 2.34
C GLU A 116 38.04 47.70 2.65
N ILE A 117 38.81 46.63 2.83
CA ILE A 117 40.26 46.71 3.10
C ILE A 117 41.01 47.39 1.93
N ILE A 118 40.66 47.04 0.68
CA ILE A 118 41.28 47.63 -0.50
C ILE A 118 40.97 49.13 -0.57
N GLU A 119 39.74 49.55 -0.27
CA GLU A 119 39.37 50.96 -0.28
C GLU A 119 40.02 51.74 0.87
N GLU A 120 40.15 51.15 2.05
CA GLU A 120 40.89 51.74 3.18
C GLU A 120 42.37 51.98 2.83
N GLU A 121 43.06 50.96 2.29
CA GLU A 121 44.46 51.08 1.86
C GLU A 121 44.60 52.06 0.68
N ARG A 122 43.64 52.07 -0.25
CA ARG A 122 43.60 53.05 -1.35
C ARG A 122 43.52 54.48 -0.82
N ILE A 123 42.62 54.75 0.13
CA ILE A 123 42.47 56.07 0.76
C ILE A 123 43.73 56.45 1.54
N LYS A 124 44.35 55.50 2.24
CA LYS A 124 45.60 55.71 2.96
C LYS A 124 46.74 56.11 2.02
N LEU A 125 46.94 55.37 0.92
CA LEU A 125 47.91 55.69 -0.13
C LEU A 125 47.65 57.05 -0.76
N LEU A 126 46.38 57.39 -1.00
CA LEU A 126 45.98 58.72 -1.47
C LEU A 126 46.43 59.79 -0.46
N LYS A 127 46.08 59.67 0.82
CA LYS A 127 46.46 60.68 1.84
C LYS A 127 47.97 60.84 2.00
N GLU A 128 48.74 59.75 1.93
CA GLU A 128 50.19 59.77 2.14
C GLU A 128 50.97 60.32 0.94
N HIS A 129 50.58 59.98 -0.29
CA HIS A 129 51.39 60.23 -1.48
C HIS A 129 50.86 61.30 -2.44
N VAL A 130 49.61 61.74 -2.28
CA VAL A 130 48.97 62.72 -3.19
C VAL A 130 49.74 64.03 -3.27
N THR A 131 50.28 64.54 -2.16
CA THR A 131 51.01 65.83 -2.13
C THR A 131 52.27 65.79 -3.00
N ALA A 132 52.90 64.63 -3.16
CA ALA A 132 54.06 64.43 -4.01
C ALA A 132 53.70 64.11 -5.48
N LEU A 133 52.48 63.64 -5.74
CA LEU A 133 52.03 63.14 -7.06
C LEU A 133 51.05 64.09 -7.77
N LEU A 134 50.64 65.18 -7.12
CA LEU A 134 49.74 66.20 -7.65
C LEU A 134 50.35 66.86 -8.91
N GLY A 135 49.83 66.49 -10.09
CA GLY A 135 50.32 66.93 -11.41
C GLY A 135 50.84 65.82 -12.32
N PHE A 136 51.13 64.63 -11.78
CA PHE A 136 51.60 63.45 -12.55
C PHE A 136 50.59 62.30 -12.62
N LEU A 137 49.44 62.44 -11.94
CA LEU A 137 48.35 61.47 -11.98
C LEU A 137 47.63 61.51 -13.33
N PRO A 138 47.43 60.36 -14.02
CA PRO A 138 46.67 60.32 -15.25
C PRO A 138 45.19 60.66 -15.03
N PRO A 139 44.52 61.24 -16.04
CA PRO A 139 43.09 61.55 -15.95
C PRO A 139 42.28 60.26 -15.74
N GLY A 140 41.33 60.29 -14.80
CA GLY A 140 40.43 59.17 -14.48
C GLY A 140 40.83 58.28 -13.30
N VAL A 141 41.98 58.52 -12.65
CA VAL A 141 42.42 57.76 -11.45
C VAL A 141 41.66 58.18 -10.18
N LEU A 142 41.30 59.46 -10.08
CA LEU A 142 40.58 60.02 -8.94
C LEU A 142 39.08 59.94 -9.16
N ARG A 143 38.36 59.43 -8.16
CA ARG A 143 36.89 59.42 -8.08
C ARG A 143 36.41 60.76 -7.49
N GLU A 144 35.15 61.10 -7.74
CA GLU A 144 34.55 62.34 -7.20
C GLU A 144 34.59 62.39 -5.67
N SER A 145 34.39 61.24 -5.01
CA SER A 145 34.47 61.06 -3.56
C SER A 145 35.85 61.33 -2.97
N ASP A 146 36.93 61.15 -3.75
CA ASP A 146 38.29 61.31 -3.24
C ASP A 146 38.66 62.77 -3.01
N ARG A 147 37.91 63.72 -3.57
CA ARG A 147 38.16 65.16 -3.43
C ARG A 147 38.17 65.61 -1.97
N GLU A 148 37.46 64.91 -1.09
CA GLU A 148 37.43 65.18 0.35
C GLU A 148 38.75 64.87 1.05
N HIS A 149 39.63 64.06 0.44
CA HIS A 149 40.90 63.63 1.00
C HIS A 149 42.11 64.33 0.38
N LEU A 150 41.89 65.19 -0.63
CA LEU A 150 42.94 65.95 -1.31
C LEU A 150 43.04 67.36 -0.69
N PRO A 151 44.24 67.92 -0.49
CA PRO A 151 44.43 69.29 -0.03
C PRO A 151 44.23 70.28 -1.20
N LEU A 152 43.07 70.24 -1.84
CA LEU A 152 42.68 71.18 -2.88
C LEU A 152 41.94 72.38 -2.27
N PRO A 153 42.14 73.62 -2.77
CA PRO A 153 41.32 74.75 -2.38
C PRO A 153 39.85 74.41 -2.63
N LYS A 154 38.98 74.61 -1.63
CA LYS A 154 37.53 74.53 -1.86
C LYS A 154 37.15 75.70 -2.76
N ASP A 155 36.93 75.42 -4.05
CA ASP A 155 36.44 76.42 -4.98
C ASP A 155 35.11 77.01 -4.47
N LYS A 156 34.98 78.33 -4.60
CA LYS A 156 33.80 79.13 -4.22
C LYS A 156 32.56 78.75 -5.01
#